data_AF-A0A9D6EBZ1-F1
#
_entry.id   AF-A0A9D6EBZ1-F1
#
_cell.length_a   1.000
_cell.length_b   1.000
_cell.length_c   1.000
_cell.angle_alpha   90.00
_cell.angle_beta   90.00
_cell.angle_gamma   90.00
#
_symmetry.space_group_name_H-M   'P 1'
#
loop_
_entity.id
_entity.type
_entity.pdbx_description
1 polymer ?
#
loop_
_entity_poly.entity_id
_entity_poly.type
_entity_poly.pdbx_seq_one_letter_code
_entity_poly.pdbx_strand_id
1 'polypeptide(L)'
;MTLYWHGQNSLGIDSGDNSLVVDPLDVEKELKSAKAANVVLLSLPEAVKLPAKTESFVINNPGEYDVKGFFIFGLGDFSGGIAYTIEAE
;
A
#
# COMPACT_ATOMS: atom_id res chain seq x y z
N MET A 1 15.69 -4.47 2.71
CA MET A 1 14.34 -4.90 2.32
C MET A 1 13.97 -6.21 3.00
N THR A 2 12.84 -6.22 3.69
CA THR A 2 12.19 -7.44 4.20
C THR A 2 10.76 -7.50 3.65
N LEU A 3 10.34 -8.66 3.16
CA LEU A 3 9.00 -8.88 2.64
C LEU A 3 8.23 -9.85 3.55
N TYR A 4 7.01 -9.47 3.93
CA TYR A 4 6.12 -10.23 4.78
C TYR A 4 4.84 -10.54 4.02
N TRP A 5 4.33 -11.75 4.20
CA TRP A 5 2.99 -12.10 3.75
C TRP A 5 2.06 -12.19 4.96
N HIS A 6 1.03 -11.36 4.98
CA HIS A 6 0.05 -11.31 6.08
C HIS A 6 -1.16 -12.22 5.83
N GLY A 7 -1.28 -12.77 4.61
CA GLY A 7 -2.40 -13.62 4.18
C GLY A 7 -3.21 -12.98 3.04
N GLN A 8 -3.91 -13.80 2.26
CA GLN A 8 -4.61 -13.37 1.04
C GLN A 8 -3.68 -12.55 0.12
N ASN A 9 -4.10 -11.37 -0.32
CA ASN A 9 -3.30 -10.45 -1.14
C ASN A 9 -2.48 -9.45 -0.30
N SER A 10 -2.49 -9.58 1.03
CA SER A 10 -1.84 -8.63 1.91
C SER A 10 -0.34 -8.91 2.06
N LEU A 11 0.46 -7.91 1.70
CA LEU A 11 1.92 -7.97 1.69
C LEU A 11 2.49 -6.76 2.42
N GLY A 12 3.43 -6.97 3.32
CA GLY A 12 4.23 -5.91 3.95
C GLY A 12 5.63 -5.85 3.34
N ILE A 13 6.16 -4.65 3.16
CA ILE A 13 7.53 -4.41 2.72
C ILE A 13 8.16 -3.38 3.65
N ASP A 14 9.24 -3.74 4.32
CA ASP A 14 10.06 -2.81 5.10
C ASP A 14 11.38 -2.52 4.36
N SER A 15 11.70 -1.24 4.17
CA SER A 15 13.02 -0.79 3.70
C SER A 15 13.55 0.37 4.56
N GLY A 16 14.55 0.05 5.40
CA GLY A 16 15.09 1.01 6.37
C GLY A 16 14.03 1.44 7.38
N ASP A 17 13.81 2.75 7.48
CA ASP A 17 12.78 3.35 8.33
C ASP A 17 11.41 3.46 7.63
N ASN A 18 11.31 3.05 6.37
CA ASN A 18 10.09 3.12 5.58
C ASN A 18 9.41 1.76 5.47
N SER A 19 8.09 1.78 5.43
CA SER A 19 7.24 0.60 5.36
C SER A 19 6.10 0.84 4.37
N LEU A 20 5.76 -0.21 3.63
CA LEU A 20 4.69 -0.24 2.66
C LEU A 20 3.82 -1.46 2.91
N VAL A 21 2.50 -1.31 2.82
CA VAL A 21 1.58 -2.45 2.82
C VAL A 21 0.71 -2.44 1.57
N VAL A 22 0.56 -3.60 0.95
CA VAL A 22 -0.38 -3.87 -0.15
C VAL A 22 -1.61 -4.55 0.44
N ASP A 23 -2.79 -4.06 0.07
CA ASP A 23 -4.10 -4.65 0.41
C ASP A 23 -4.18 -5.08 1.90
N PRO A 24 -4.11 -4.13 2.85
CA PRO A 24 -4.15 -4.44 4.27
C PRO A 24 -5.42 -5.23 4.64
N LEU A 25 -5.27 -6.30 5.43
CA LEU A 25 -6.39 -7.16 5.83
C LEU A 25 -7.34 -6.44 6.78
N ASP A 26 -6.78 -5.68 7.72
CA ASP A 26 -7.52 -4.86 8.67
C ASP A 26 -7.08 -3.40 8.52
N VAL A 27 -7.75 -2.73 7.58
CA VAL A 27 -7.49 -1.33 7.18
C VAL A 27 -7.53 -0.39 8.39
N GLU A 28 -8.45 -0.59 9.34
CA GLU A 28 -8.50 0.29 10.53
C GLU A 28 -7.30 0.07 11.43
N LYS A 29 -6.96 -1.19 11.71
CA LYS A 29 -5.84 -1.53 12.59
C LYS A 29 -4.49 -1.15 11.99
N GLU A 30 -4.32 -1.36 10.69
CA GLU A 30 -3.05 -1.11 9.99
C GLU A 30 -2.84 0.39 9.68
N LEU A 31 -3.91 1.17 9.50
CA LEU A 31 -3.81 2.61 9.20
C LEU A 31 -3.95 3.54 10.42
N LYS A 32 -4.47 3.07 11.56
CA LYS A 32 -4.59 3.86 12.80
C LYS A 32 -3.49 3.57 13.83
N SER A 33 -2.64 2.58 13.59
CA SER A 33 -1.57 2.20 14.51
C SER A 33 -0.47 3.26 14.56
N ALA A 34 0.18 3.44 15.72
CA ALA A 34 1.42 4.22 15.83
C ALA A 34 2.58 3.60 15.01
N LYS A 35 2.41 2.36 14.53
CA LYS A 35 3.26 1.65 13.57
C LYS A 35 2.59 1.50 12.20
N ALA A 36 1.70 2.42 11.83
CA ALA A 36 1.06 2.38 10.51
C ALA A 36 2.14 2.41 9.42
N ALA A 37 1.90 1.63 8.36
CA ALA A 37 2.78 1.65 7.21
C ALA A 37 2.85 3.08 6.64
N ASN A 38 4.01 3.52 6.18
CA ASN A 38 4.16 4.86 5.61
C ASN A 38 3.40 5.00 4.29
N VAL A 39 3.35 3.92 3.50
CA VAL A 39 2.67 3.86 2.21
C VAL A 39 1.69 2.68 2.20
N VAL A 40 0.49 2.88 1.65
CA VAL A 40 -0.51 1.83 1.51
C VAL A 40 -0.97 1.77 0.07
N LEU A 41 -0.90 0.58 -0.54
CA LEU A 41 -1.36 0.32 -1.89
C LEU A 41 -2.67 -0.46 -1.85
N LEU A 42 -3.66 0.01 -2.62
CA LEU A 42 -4.93 -0.69 -2.81
C LEU A 42 -5.03 -1.16 -4.25
N SER A 43 -5.04 -2.48 -4.47
CA SER A 43 -5.22 -3.07 -5.79
C SER A 43 -6.67 -2.99 -6.28
N LEU A 44 -7.63 -2.96 -5.35
CA LEU A 44 -9.05 -2.75 -5.61
C LEU A 44 -9.60 -1.63 -4.71
N PRO A 45 -9.39 -0.36 -5.09
CA PRO A 45 -9.78 0.81 -4.29
C PRO A 45 -11.23 0.81 -3.82
N GLU A 46 -12.16 0.39 -4.69
CA GLU A 46 -13.60 0.39 -4.40
C GLU A 46 -14.02 -0.65 -3.35
N ALA A 47 -13.21 -1.70 -3.16
CA ALA A 47 -13.47 -2.76 -2.19
C ALA A 47 -13.11 -2.36 -0.74
N VAL A 48 -12.41 -1.24 -0.57
CA VAL A 48 -11.81 -0.83 0.71
C VAL A 48 -12.38 0.49 1.19
N LYS A 49 -12.86 0.52 2.44
CA LYS A 49 -13.25 1.76 3.12
C LYS A 49 -12.06 2.28 3.93
N LEU A 50 -11.48 3.37 3.47
CA LEU A 50 -10.40 4.06 4.19
C LEU A 50 -10.96 4.80 5.42
N PRO A 51 -10.20 4.88 6.52
CA PRO A 51 -10.56 5.71 7.66
C PRO A 51 -10.55 7.20 7.26
N ALA A 52 -11.39 8.00 7.92
CA ALA A 52 -11.50 9.43 7.65
C ALA A 52 -10.19 10.22 7.88
N LYS A 53 -9.28 9.67 8.68
CA LYS A 53 -7.93 10.18 8.90
C LYS A 53 -6.95 9.02 8.92
N THR A 54 -5.86 9.17 8.18
CA THR A 54 -4.69 8.30 8.21
C THR A 54 -3.46 9.16 7.99
N GLU A 55 -2.36 8.78 8.63
CA GLU A 55 -1.04 9.39 8.43
C GLU A 55 -0.27 8.71 7.28
N SER A 56 -0.80 7.60 6.74
CA SER A 56 -0.22 6.86 5.62
C SER A 56 -0.51 7.55 4.29
N PHE A 57 0.46 7.50 3.37
CA PHE A 57 0.23 7.89 1.99
C PHE A 57 -0.48 6.75 1.25
N VAL A 58 -1.74 6.96 0.89
CA VAL A 58 -2.55 5.93 0.23
C VAL A 58 -2.50 6.10 -1.28
N ILE A 59 -2.10 5.05 -1.99
CA ILE A 59 -2.13 4.93 -3.44
C ILE A 59 -3.27 4.01 -3.82
N ASN A 60 -4.24 4.58 -4.54
CA ASN A 60 -5.47 3.93 -4.94
C ASN A 60 -5.87 4.28 -6.38
N ASN A 61 -4.92 4.76 -7.18
CA ASN A 61 -5.10 5.08 -8.58
C ASN A 61 -3.85 4.62 -9.36
N PRO A 62 -4.00 4.29 -10.65
CA PRO A 62 -2.85 4.05 -11.53
C PRO A 62 -1.95 5.29 -11.65
N GLY A 63 -0.67 5.07 -11.91
CA GLY A 63 0.31 6.14 -12.09
C GLY A 63 1.71 5.77 -11.60
N GLU A 64 2.60 6.75 -11.70
CA GLU A 64 3.97 6.70 -11.20
C GLU A 64 4.07 7.49 -9.90
N TYR A 65 4.69 6.90 -8.89
CA TYR A 65 4.86 7.50 -7.58
C TYR A 65 6.29 7.28 -7.09
N ASP A 66 6.93 8.36 -6.64
CA ASP A 66 8.16 8.31 -5.85
C ASP A 66 7.83 8.85 -4.46
N VAL A 67 7.76 7.94 -3.48
CA VAL A 67 7.28 8.26 -2.15
C VAL A 67 8.02 7.45 -1.10
N LYS A 68 8.63 8.15 -0.13
CA LYS A 68 9.26 7.54 1.05
C LYS A 68 10.26 6.42 0.71
N GLY A 69 11.08 6.62 -0.34
CA GLY A 69 12.09 5.64 -0.77
C GLY A 69 11.53 4.43 -1.53
N PHE A 70 10.25 4.49 -1.94
CA PHE A 70 9.63 3.53 -2.83
C PHE A 70 9.31 4.19 -4.17
N PHE A 71 9.76 3.56 -5.25
CA PHE A 71 9.30 3.86 -6.60
C PHE A 71 8.21 2.85 -6.98
N ILE A 72 7.01 3.34 -7.26
CA ILE A 72 5.82 2.52 -7.46
C ILE A 72 5.19 2.87 -8.81
N PHE A 73 4.98 1.84 -9.62
CA PHE A 73 4.28 1.93 -10.89
C PHE A 73 2.97 1.15 -10.81
N GLY A 74 1.84 1.85 -10.84
CA GLY A 74 0.50 1.29 -10.85
C GLY A 74 -0.10 1.27 -12.26
N LEU A 75 -0.43 0.09 -12.78
CA LEU A 75 -1.14 -0.09 -14.04
C LEU A 75 -2.59 -0.50 -13.78
N GLY A 76 -3.54 0.35 -14.17
CA GLY A 76 -4.96 0.07 -14.06
C GLY A 76 -5.46 -0.90 -15.13
N ASP A 77 -6.46 -1.70 -14.79
CA ASP A 77 -7.22 -2.52 -15.73
C ASP A 77 -8.63 -1.96 -15.99
N PHE A 78 -9.35 -2.57 -16.94
CA PHE A 78 -10.72 -2.16 -17.31
C PHE A 78 -11.79 -2.52 -16.26
N SER A 79 -11.45 -3.32 -15.25
CA SER A 79 -12.32 -3.70 -14.14
C SER A 79 -12.12 -2.84 -12.87
N GLY A 80 -11.24 -1.84 -12.93
CA GLY A 80 -10.93 -0.98 -11.78
C GLY A 80 -9.86 -1.55 -10.84
N GLY A 81 -9.24 -2.68 -11.22
CA GLY A 81 -8.08 -3.23 -10.55
C GLY A 81 -6.80 -2.47 -10.91
N ILE A 82 -5.80 -2.54 -10.03
CA ILE A 82 -4.49 -1.93 -10.23
C ILE A 82 -3.42 -2.97 -9.91
N ALA A 83 -2.54 -3.24 -10.88
CA ALA A 83 -1.34 -4.03 -10.69
C ALA A 83 -0.16 -3.11 -10.36
N TYR A 84 0.62 -3.44 -9.34
CA TYR A 84 1.75 -2.63 -8.89
C TYR A 84 3.09 -3.32 -9.16
N THR A 85 4.05 -2.56 -9.68
CA THR A 85 5.48 -2.85 -9.56
C THR A 85 6.05 -1.94 -8.49
N ILE A 86 6.86 -2.49 -7.59
CA ILE A 86 7.42 -1.79 -6.43
C ILE A 86 8.92 -1.99 -6.43
N GLU A 87 9.66 -0.88 -6.43
CA GLU A 87 11.10 -0.83 -6.23
C GLU A 87 11.38 -0.11 -4.91
N ALA A 88 12.25 -0.67 -4.07
CA ALA A 88 12.60 -0.14 -2.77
C ALA A 88 14.11 0.09 -2.69
N GLU A 89 14.51 1.28 -2.23
CA GLU A 89 15.91 1.64 -1.96
C GLU A 89 16.41 1.10 -0.61
#